data_AF-A0A2B8A288-F1
#
_entry.id   AF-A0A2B8A288-F1
#
_cell.length_a   1.000
_cell.length_b   1.000
_cell.length_c   1.000
_cell.angle_alpha   90.00
_cell.angle_beta   90.00
_cell.angle_gamma   90.00
#
_symmetry.space_group_name_H-M   'P 1'
#
loop_
_entity.id
_entity.type
_entity.pdbx_description
1 polymer ?
#
loop_
_entity_poly.entity_id
_entity_poly.type
_entity_poly.pdbx_seq_one_letter_code
_entity_poly.pdbx_strand_id
1 'polypeptide(L)'
;MKKSPLYLLLGVCVWACRTEYDVDGSQGEKKFVVNGLVTTLADSSRIILSYTSDNYRTGSVEYVSNAKVTVSDGDGNLVAFTPSLKNGKYTAYKGYAAKVGKKYRLTVVADGVAYEAYDTL
;
A
#
# COMPACT_ATOMS: atom_id res chain seq x y z
N MET A 1 -44.07 51.95 -17.68
CA MET A 1 -44.56 50.76 -16.94
C MET A 1 -43.48 49.68 -17.00
N LYS A 2 -42.74 49.51 -15.89
CA LYS A 2 -41.68 48.51 -15.73
C LYS A 2 -42.31 47.12 -15.72
N LYS A 3 -42.11 46.30 -16.76
CA LYS A 3 -42.48 44.88 -16.75
C LYS A 3 -41.26 44.01 -17.02
N SER A 4 -40.69 43.61 -15.89
CA SER A 4 -40.00 42.35 -15.59
C SER A 4 -39.02 41.75 -16.61
N PRO A 5 -37.70 41.99 -16.45
CA PRO A 5 -36.65 41.08 -16.92
C PRO A 5 -36.66 39.70 -16.23
N LEU A 6 -37.63 39.45 -15.34
CA LEU A 6 -37.79 38.21 -14.56
C LEU A 6 -37.97 36.95 -15.43
N TYR A 7 -38.55 37.09 -16.63
CA TYR A 7 -38.78 35.95 -17.53
C TYR A 7 -37.50 35.43 -18.21
N LEU A 8 -36.48 36.29 -18.40
CA LEU A 8 -35.21 35.89 -19.00
C LEU A 8 -34.34 35.10 -18.00
N LEU A 9 -34.48 35.40 -16.70
CA LEU A 9 -33.75 34.71 -15.63
C LEU A 9 -34.32 33.30 -15.35
N LEU A 10 -35.61 33.09 -15.58
CA LEU A 10 -36.29 31.82 -15.30
C LEU A 10 -35.94 30.71 -16.32
N GLY A 11 -35.54 31.08 -17.54
CA GLY A 11 -35.19 30.12 -18.60
C GLY A 11 -33.82 29.45 -18.45
N VAL A 12 -32.89 30.05 -17.69
CA VAL A 12 -31.52 29.52 -17.55
C VAL A 12 -31.42 28.37 -16.53
N CYS A 13 -32.38 28.26 -15.60
CA CYS A 13 -32.35 27.24 -14.55
C CYS A 13 -32.63 25.81 -15.04
N VAL A 14 -33.29 25.63 -16.19
CA VAL A 14 -33.68 24.31 -16.72
C VAL A 14 -32.56 23.60 -17.50
N TRP A 15 -31.44 24.27 -17.78
CA TRP A 15 -30.27 23.65 -18.43
C TRP A 15 -29.19 23.19 -17.43
N ALA A 16 -29.43 23.32 -16.13
CA ALA A 16 -28.55 22.79 -15.09
C ALA A 16 -28.73 21.28 -14.88
N CYS A 17 -28.94 20.51 -15.95
CA CYS A 17 -28.81 19.05 -15.91
C CYS A 17 -27.37 18.73 -15.55
N ARG A 18 -27.13 18.44 -14.26
CA ARG A 18 -25.89 17.80 -13.84
C ARG A 18 -25.89 16.41 -14.45
N THR A 19 -24.83 16.10 -15.17
CA THR A 19 -24.48 14.71 -15.47
C THR A 19 -24.33 14.01 -14.12
N GLU A 20 -25.16 13.02 -13.85
CA GLU A 20 -24.99 12.17 -12.67
C GLU A 20 -23.59 11.55 -12.78
N TYR A 21 -22.69 11.97 -11.88
CA TYR A 21 -21.39 11.34 -11.75
C TYR A 21 -21.61 10.11 -10.89
N ASP A 22 -21.98 9.01 -11.55
CA ASP A 22 -22.07 7.70 -10.93
C ASP A 22 -20.64 7.23 -10.67
N VAL A 23 -20.12 7.55 -9.49
CA VAL A 23 -18.94 6.86 -8.98
C VAL A 23 -19.42 5.46 -8.70
N ASP A 24 -19.12 4.57 -9.63
CA ASP A 24 -19.36 3.14 -9.49
C ASP A 24 -18.80 2.71 -8.13
N GLY A 25 -19.70 2.51 -7.17
CA GLY A 25 -19.39 2.27 -5.77
C GLY A 25 -18.86 0.86 -5.53
N SER A 26 -18.39 0.19 -6.59
CA SER A 26 -17.68 -1.07 -6.47
C SER A 26 -16.52 -0.85 -5.51
N GLN A 27 -16.60 -1.48 -4.34
CA GLN A 27 -15.51 -1.53 -3.39
C GLN A 27 -14.29 -2.04 -4.16
N GLY A 28 -13.24 -1.21 -4.23
CA GLY A 28 -12.04 -1.57 -5.00
C GLY A 28 -11.48 -2.89 -4.51
N GLU A 29 -11.01 -3.74 -5.43
CA GLU A 29 -10.38 -5.01 -5.07
C GLU A 29 -9.25 -4.77 -4.06
N LYS A 30 -9.21 -5.60 -2.99
CA LYS A 30 -8.13 -5.56 -2.00
C LYS A 30 -6.79 -5.83 -2.70
N LYS A 31 -5.85 -4.91 -2.55
CA LYS A 31 -4.49 -5.04 -3.08
C LYS A 31 -3.53 -5.42 -1.97
N PHE A 32 -2.62 -6.35 -2.26
CA PHE A 32 -1.52 -6.68 -1.37
C PHE A 32 -0.51 -5.52 -1.33
N VAL A 33 -0.09 -5.14 -0.12
CA VAL A 33 0.79 -4.00 0.13
C VAL A 33 2.04 -4.50 0.84
N VAL A 34 3.19 -4.14 0.27
CA VAL A 34 4.52 -4.42 0.82
C VAL A 34 5.17 -3.09 1.19
N ASN A 35 5.45 -2.88 2.47
CA ASN A 35 6.23 -1.75 2.96
C ASN A 35 7.54 -2.26 3.55
N GLY A 36 8.64 -2.10 2.79
CA GLY A 36 9.96 -2.57 3.18
C GLY A 36 10.88 -1.45 3.63
N LEU A 37 11.53 -1.65 4.78
CA LEU A 37 12.65 -0.84 5.25
C LEU A 37 13.85 -1.75 5.48
N VAL A 38 14.89 -1.58 4.66
CA VAL A 38 16.21 -2.19 4.84
C VAL A 38 17.19 -1.07 5.15
N THR A 39 17.95 -1.17 6.23
CA THR A 39 18.78 -0.06 6.74
C THR A 39 20.08 -0.55 7.37
N THR A 40 21.04 0.37 7.47
CA THR A 40 22.35 0.17 8.11
C THR A 40 22.28 0.16 9.63
N LEU A 41 21.19 0.65 10.22
CA LEU A 41 21.00 0.60 11.67
C LEU A 41 20.62 -0.83 12.10
N ALA A 42 21.42 -1.39 13.01
CA ALA A 42 21.18 -2.71 13.58
C ALA A 42 19.75 -2.85 14.11
N ASP A 43 19.13 -4.01 13.88
CA ASP A 43 17.79 -4.37 14.37
C ASP A 43 16.64 -3.47 13.89
N SER A 44 16.90 -2.54 12.98
CA SER A 44 15.91 -1.56 12.53
C SER A 44 15.27 -1.87 11.18
N SER A 45 15.81 -2.86 10.47
CA SER A 45 15.22 -3.34 9.22
C SER A 45 13.92 -4.10 9.51
N ARG A 46 12.86 -3.77 8.77
CA ARG A 46 11.52 -4.35 8.95
C ARG A 46 10.75 -4.36 7.65
N ILE A 47 9.90 -5.37 7.46
CA ILE A 47 8.94 -5.44 6.37
C ILE A 47 7.54 -5.50 6.98
N ILE A 48 6.61 -4.68 6.50
CA ILE A 48 5.21 -4.69 6.94
C ILE A 48 4.35 -5.11 5.75
N LEU A 49 3.52 -6.14 5.97
CA LEU A 49 2.63 -6.70 4.97
C LEU A 49 1.17 -6.51 5.37
N SER A 50 0.37 -6.02 4.43
CA SER A 50 -1.07 -5.78 4.65
C SER A 50 -1.87 -5.83 3.35
N TYR A 51 -3.19 -5.80 3.46
CA TYR A 51 -4.09 -5.52 2.35
C TYR A 51 -4.65 -4.09 2.42
N THR A 52 -4.97 -3.49 1.28
CA THR A 52 -5.73 -2.23 1.24
C THR A 52 -7.12 -2.45 1.83
N SER A 53 -7.66 -1.45 2.53
CA SER A 53 -9.04 -1.49 3.02
C SER A 53 -10.03 -1.41 1.84
N ASP A 54 -11.07 -2.23 1.87
CA ASP A 54 -12.24 -2.16 0.98
C ASP A 54 -13.20 -1.02 1.38
N ASN A 55 -13.11 -0.58 2.64
CA ASN A 55 -14.03 0.37 3.23
C ASN A 55 -13.27 1.57 3.81
N TYR A 56 -13.44 2.73 3.16
CA TYR A 56 -12.82 3.98 3.59
C TYR A 56 -13.38 4.50 4.93
N ARG A 57 -14.56 4.01 5.37
CA ARG A 57 -15.25 4.51 6.58
C ARG A 57 -14.91 3.77 7.87
N THR A 58 -14.53 2.49 7.82
CA THR A 58 -14.30 1.65 9.01
C THR A 58 -12.83 1.28 9.23
N GLY A 59 -11.97 1.45 8.22
CA GLY A 59 -10.52 1.64 8.38
C GLY A 59 -9.74 0.58 9.14
N SER A 60 -10.17 -0.69 9.16
CA SER A 60 -9.35 -1.77 9.73
C SER A 60 -8.34 -2.26 8.70
N VAL A 61 -7.05 -2.08 8.98
CA VAL A 61 -5.96 -2.66 8.16
C VAL A 61 -5.87 -4.16 8.43
N GLU A 62 -6.01 -4.95 7.37
CA GLU A 62 -5.78 -6.39 7.42
C GLU A 62 -4.29 -6.66 7.25
N TYR A 63 -3.65 -7.18 8.30
CA TYR A 63 -2.21 -7.50 8.30
C TYR A 63 -1.95 -8.96 7.93
N VAL A 64 -0.84 -9.21 7.23
CA VAL A 64 -0.47 -10.56 6.76
C VAL A 64 0.69 -11.12 7.57
N SER A 65 0.46 -12.18 8.33
CA SER A 65 1.46 -12.82 9.22
C SER A 65 1.89 -14.23 8.80
N ASN A 66 1.35 -14.76 7.69
CA ASN A 66 1.61 -16.09 7.14
C ASN A 66 2.44 -16.07 5.84
N ALA A 67 3.25 -15.04 5.62
CA ALA A 67 4.10 -14.92 4.44
C ALA A 67 5.53 -15.41 4.70
N LYS A 68 6.20 -15.88 3.65
CA LYS A 68 7.65 -16.10 3.65
C LYS A 68 8.33 -14.84 3.12
N VAL A 69 9.18 -14.22 3.95
CA VAL A 69 9.86 -12.96 3.62
C VAL A 69 11.36 -13.16 3.66
N THR A 70 12.03 -12.84 2.55
CA THR A 70 13.49 -12.96 2.43
C THR A 70 14.08 -11.75 1.74
N VAL A 71 15.24 -11.29 2.19
CA VAL A 71 16.04 -10.26 1.52
C VAL A 71 17.38 -10.89 1.15
N SER A 72 17.75 -10.84 -0.13
CA SER A 72 19.11 -11.20 -0.57
C SER A 72 19.94 -9.95 -0.86
N ASP A 73 21.20 -9.94 -0.44
CA ASP A 73 22.16 -8.90 -0.81
C ASP A 73 22.86 -9.18 -2.15
N GLY A 74 23.65 -8.22 -2.64
CA GLY A 74 24.38 -8.32 -3.90
C GLY A 74 25.48 -9.40 -3.92
N ASP A 75 25.84 -9.98 -2.77
CA ASP A 75 26.81 -11.07 -2.68
C ASP A 75 26.11 -12.44 -2.63
N GLY A 76 24.76 -12.47 -2.71
CA GLY A 76 23.95 -13.68 -2.64
C GLY A 76 23.61 -14.15 -1.23
N ASN A 77 23.95 -13.38 -0.18
CA ASN A 77 23.56 -13.71 1.18
C ASN A 77 22.05 -13.53 1.34
N LEU A 78 21.36 -14.56 1.80
CA LEU A 78 19.91 -14.54 1.98
C LEU A 78 19.54 -14.45 3.45
N VAL A 79 18.77 -13.42 3.81
CA VAL A 79 18.32 -13.14 5.16
C VAL A 79 16.81 -13.33 5.24
N ALA A 80 16.38 -14.23 6.12
CA ALA A 80 14.97 -14.41 6.43
C ALA A 80 14.48 -13.33 7.40
N PHE A 81 13.29 -12.79 7.14
CA PHE A 81 12.57 -11.91 8.05
C PHE A 81 11.42 -12.71 8.68
N THR A 82 11.39 -12.75 10.00
CA THR A 82 10.41 -13.53 10.77
C THR A 82 9.31 -12.63 11.34
N PRO A 83 8.05 -13.09 11.38
CA PRO A 83 6.94 -12.28 11.90
C PRO A 83 7.14 -12.01 13.40
N SER A 84 7.06 -10.74 13.82
CA SER A 84 7.26 -10.37 15.23
C SER A 84 6.03 -10.66 16.08
N LEU A 85 4.82 -10.38 15.62
CA LEU A 85 3.51 -10.64 16.26
C LEU A 85 2.40 -10.57 15.16
N LYS A 86 1.12 -10.82 15.48
CA LYS A 86 -0.03 -10.74 14.53
C LYS A 86 -0.35 -9.31 14.04
N ASN A 87 0.66 -8.54 13.64
CA ASN A 87 0.58 -7.16 13.17
C ASN A 87 1.26 -6.97 11.79
N GLY A 88 1.49 -8.05 11.06
CA GLY A 88 2.08 -8.02 9.72
C GLY A 88 3.53 -7.55 9.65
N LYS A 89 4.18 -7.29 10.79
CA LYS A 89 5.59 -6.87 10.86
C LYS A 89 6.50 -8.09 10.87
N TYR A 90 7.50 -8.07 10.00
CA TYR A 90 8.59 -9.03 9.92
C TYR A 90 9.92 -8.34 10.19
N THR A 91 10.80 -8.99 10.95
CA THR A 91 12.12 -8.48 11.33
C THR A 91 13.19 -9.50 11.05
N ALA A 92 14.38 -9.03 10.71
CA ALA A 92 15.57 -9.88 10.58
C ALA A 92 16.04 -10.40 11.95
N TYR A 93 17.06 -11.26 11.93
CA TYR A 93 17.76 -11.71 13.13
C TYR A 93 18.47 -10.56 13.85
N LYS A 94 18.72 -10.75 15.16
CA LYS A 94 19.37 -9.73 16.00
C LYS A 94 20.79 -9.42 15.51
N GLY A 95 21.11 -8.15 15.36
CA GLY A 95 22.38 -7.64 14.83
C GLY A 95 22.41 -7.49 13.31
N TYR A 96 21.31 -7.80 12.60
CA TYR A 96 21.25 -7.54 11.16
C TYR A 96 21.35 -6.04 10.87
N ALA A 97 22.29 -5.70 10.00
CA ALA A 97 22.51 -4.36 9.47
C ALA A 97 22.90 -4.49 7.99
N ALA A 98 22.21 -3.74 7.13
CA ALA A 98 22.54 -3.67 5.73
C ALA A 98 23.83 -2.86 5.52
N LYS A 99 24.47 -3.08 4.38
CA LYS A 99 25.66 -2.36 3.91
C LYS A 99 25.30 -1.44 2.74
N VAL A 100 25.83 -0.22 2.77
CA VAL A 100 25.75 0.77 1.69
C VAL A 100 26.50 0.28 0.45
N GLY A 101 26.04 0.67 -0.72
CA GLY A 101 26.56 0.30 -2.04
C GLY A 101 26.11 -1.08 -2.52
N LYS A 102 25.26 -1.78 -1.75
CA LYS A 102 24.76 -3.12 -2.12
C LYS A 102 23.36 -3.03 -2.72
N LYS A 103 23.13 -3.83 -3.75
CA LYS A 103 21.79 -4.11 -4.28
C LYS A 103 21.11 -5.16 -3.42
N TYR A 104 19.89 -4.88 -2.99
CA TYR A 104 19.04 -5.80 -2.24
C TYR A 104 17.88 -6.23 -3.11
N ARG A 105 17.49 -7.49 -2.97
CA ARG A 105 16.24 -8.03 -3.52
C ARG A 105 15.38 -8.52 -2.35
N LEU A 106 14.21 -7.92 -2.19
CA LEU A 106 13.15 -8.41 -1.32
C LEU A 106 12.29 -9.39 -2.11
N THR A 107 12.04 -10.56 -1.53
CA THR A 107 11.09 -11.55 -2.04
C THR A 107 10.07 -11.84 -0.93
N VAL A 108 8.79 -11.71 -1.26
CA VAL A 108 7.65 -12.02 -0.39
C VAL A 108 6.79 -13.07 -1.07
N VAL A 109 6.55 -14.19 -0.40
CA VAL A 109 5.60 -15.21 -0.86
C VAL A 109 4.42 -15.24 0.11
N ALA A 110 3.26 -14.83 -0.36
CA ALA A 110 2.00 -14.81 0.39
C ALA A 110 0.90 -15.45 -0.45
N ASP A 111 0.11 -16.33 0.15
CA ASP A 111 -1.03 -17.00 -0.49
C ASP A 111 -0.69 -17.67 -1.85
N GLY A 112 0.54 -18.19 -1.96
CA GLY A 112 1.05 -18.84 -3.17
C GLY A 112 1.57 -17.89 -4.26
N VAL A 113 1.45 -16.58 -4.07
CA VAL A 113 1.93 -15.55 -5.00
C VAL A 113 3.27 -14.99 -4.54
N ALA A 114 4.21 -14.83 -5.46
CA ALA A 114 5.52 -14.24 -5.21
C ALA A 114 5.58 -12.78 -5.69
N TYR A 115 6.08 -11.90 -4.81
CA TYR A 115 6.33 -10.50 -5.08
C TYR A 115 7.81 -10.21 -4.91
N GLU A 116 8.37 -9.40 -5.81
CA GLU A 116 9.78 -9.00 -5.76
C GLU A 116 9.94 -7.48 -5.83
N ALA A 117 10.90 -6.96 -5.07
CA ALA A 117 11.33 -5.58 -5.15
C ALA A 117 12.87 -5.51 -5.08
N TYR A 118 13.43 -4.50 -5.74
CA TYR A 118 14.87 -4.30 -5.83
C TYR A 118 15.21 -2.87 -5.45
N ASP A 119 16.24 -2.68 -4.64
CA ASP A 119 16.74 -1.35 -4.29
C ASP A 119 18.25 -1.39 -4.02
N THR A 120 18.91 -0.24 -4.08
CA THR A 120 20.32 -0.08 -3.71
C THR A 120 20.41 0.85 -2.52
N LEU A 121 21.08 0.39 -1.46
CA LEU A 121 21.31 1.20 -0.25
C LEU A 121 22.57 2.06 -0.37
#